data_AF-A0A0J5VZF3-F1
#
_entry.id   AF-A0A0J5VZF3-F1
#
_cell.length_a   1.000
_cell.length_b   1.000
_cell.length_c   1.000
_cell.angle_alpha   90.00
_cell.angle_beta   90.00
_cell.angle_gamma   90.00
#
_symmetry.space_group_name_H-M   'P 1'
#
loop_
_entity.id
_entity.type
_entity.pdbx_description
1 polymer ?
#
loop_
_entity_poly.entity_id
_entity_poly.type
_entity_poly.pdbx_seq_one_letter_code
_entity_poly.pdbx_strand_id
1 'polypeptide(L)'
;MSASYAEKPTFYVPKAFFYIQGAIVSVLLNVVLYFYLANFHDGTSIPAMLSAYTAHAFQFKATTILLAFLLGPMIVISGMLAGRLWHADTSQYHQLSWIALISDIAFLGAWGAAIGLGLAAMGVLEYAPQTVPYTLVAGFGSVASVLGVLWAPFGLSCFYISVKSGLLPGWLNILTLVAVLMNCCAVFGMFTMTGPLNPINGQIAAGFPFYGPVTWFNMVMAWLLSQMFSRK
;
A
#
# COMPACT_ATOMS: atom_id res chain seq x y z
N MET A 1 7.37 -19.76 -29.14
CA MET A 1 6.49 -20.76 -28.47
C MET A 1 6.07 -20.20 -27.12
N SER A 2 4.87 -19.60 -27.03
CA SER A 2 4.33 -19.11 -25.77
C SER A 2 3.76 -20.29 -24.99
N ALA A 3 4.47 -20.74 -23.97
CA ALA A 3 3.96 -21.76 -23.06
C ALA A 3 2.74 -21.19 -22.33
N SER A 4 1.56 -21.70 -22.67
CA SER A 4 0.31 -21.48 -21.94
C SER A 4 0.40 -22.17 -20.59
N TYR A 5 0.99 -21.50 -19.59
CA TYR A 5 0.97 -21.94 -18.20
C TYR A 5 -0.41 -21.70 -17.60
N ALA A 6 -1.32 -22.63 -17.87
CA ALA A 6 -2.66 -22.67 -17.32
C ALA A 6 -2.78 -23.78 -16.28
N GLU A 7 -2.02 -23.69 -15.18
CA GLU A 7 -2.49 -24.33 -13.96
C GLU A 7 -3.79 -23.64 -13.53
N LYS A 8 -4.84 -24.44 -13.36
CA LYS A 8 -6.14 -23.96 -12.89
C LYS A 8 -6.00 -23.67 -11.40
N PRO A 9 -6.15 -22.41 -10.94
CA PRO A 9 -6.25 -22.16 -9.52
C PRO A 9 -7.47 -22.93 -8.99
N THR A 10 -7.25 -23.84 -8.04
CA THR A 10 -8.26 -24.69 -7.38
C THR A 10 -9.18 -23.92 -6.43
N PHE A 11 -8.95 -22.61 -6.25
CA PHE A 11 -9.83 -21.73 -5.48
C PHE A 11 -10.86 -21.06 -6.39
N TYR A 12 -12.11 -21.55 -6.35
CA TYR A 12 -13.25 -20.88 -6.97
C TYR A 12 -13.71 -19.73 -6.06
N VAL A 13 -13.08 -18.57 -6.20
CA VAL A 13 -13.58 -17.33 -5.61
C VAL A 13 -14.58 -16.72 -6.60
N PRO A 14 -15.83 -16.41 -6.20
CA PRO A 14 -16.84 -15.88 -7.11
C PRO A 14 -16.36 -14.60 -7.80
N LYS A 15 -16.52 -14.52 -9.12
CA LYS A 15 -16.11 -13.35 -9.92
C LYS A 15 -16.67 -12.01 -9.39
N ALA A 16 -17.90 -12.03 -8.88
CA ALA A 16 -18.55 -10.87 -8.25
C ALA A 16 -17.83 -10.41 -6.96
N PHE A 17 -17.25 -11.34 -6.20
CA PHE A 17 -16.49 -11.02 -4.98
C PHE A 17 -15.27 -10.17 -5.31
N PHE A 18 -14.50 -10.50 -6.36
CA PHE A 18 -13.35 -9.70 -6.76
C PHE A 18 -13.71 -8.31 -7.31
N TYR A 19 -14.83 -8.16 -8.03
CA TYR A 19 -15.30 -6.85 -8.48
C TYR A 19 -15.71 -5.95 -7.32
N ILE A 20 -16.53 -6.48 -6.43
CA ILE A 20 -17.03 -5.76 -5.26
C ILE A 20 -15.85 -5.41 -4.36
N GLN A 21 -14.96 -6.36 -4.10
CA GLN A 21 -13.78 -6.15 -3.27
C GLN A 21 -12.81 -5.16 -3.91
N GLY A 22 -12.48 -5.28 -5.21
CA GLY A 22 -11.59 -4.36 -5.90
C GLY A 22 -12.12 -2.93 -5.96
N ALA A 23 -13.43 -2.76 -6.24
CA ALA A 23 -14.08 -1.45 -6.24
C ALA A 23 -14.13 -0.84 -4.83
N ILE A 24 -14.49 -1.64 -3.82
CA ILE A 24 -14.49 -1.21 -2.42
C ILE A 24 -13.08 -0.80 -1.99
N VAL A 25 -12.07 -1.62 -2.25
CA VAL A 25 -10.66 -1.32 -1.93
C VAL A 25 -10.21 -0.02 -2.60
N SER A 26 -10.51 0.13 -3.89
CA SER A 26 -10.15 1.33 -4.66
C SER A 26 -10.81 2.59 -4.08
N VAL A 27 -12.11 2.55 -3.83
CA VAL A 27 -12.88 3.69 -3.30
C VAL A 27 -12.42 4.01 -1.88
N LEU A 28 -12.28 3.01 -1.02
CA LEU A 28 -11.84 3.21 0.37
C LEU A 28 -10.43 3.80 0.43
N LEU A 29 -9.48 3.30 -0.35
CA LEU A 29 -8.12 3.86 -0.37
C LEU A 29 -8.11 5.32 -0.84
N ASN A 30 -8.90 5.66 -1.87
CA ASN A 30 -9.00 7.05 -2.36
C ASN A 30 -9.70 7.98 -1.36
N VAL A 31 -10.78 7.52 -0.70
CA VAL A 31 -11.50 8.29 0.34
C VAL A 31 -10.58 8.55 1.53
N VAL A 32 -9.85 7.52 1.97
CA VAL A 32 -8.87 7.65 3.04
C VAL A 32 -7.79 8.65 2.64
N LEU A 33 -7.19 8.49 1.45
CA LEU A 33 -6.15 9.39 0.95
C LEU A 33 -6.63 10.84 0.88
N TYR A 34 -7.82 11.07 0.31
CA TYR A 34 -8.41 12.39 0.23
C TYR A 34 -8.62 13.00 1.61
N PHE A 35 -9.13 12.23 2.56
CA PHE A 35 -9.32 12.69 3.94
C PHE A 35 -7.99 13.08 4.61
N TYR A 36 -6.96 12.26 4.49
CA TYR A 36 -5.64 12.58 5.05
C TYR A 36 -5.05 13.84 4.42
N LEU A 37 -5.10 13.95 3.09
CA LEU A 37 -4.58 15.09 2.35
C LEU A 37 -5.36 16.38 2.59
N ALA A 38 -6.65 16.32 2.92
CA ALA A 38 -7.50 17.50 3.11
C ALA A 38 -7.57 18.01 4.55
N ASN A 39 -7.25 17.15 5.55
CA ASN A 39 -7.47 17.48 6.95
C ASN A 39 -6.19 17.51 7.80
N PHE A 40 -5.08 16.93 7.32
CA PHE A 40 -3.81 16.87 8.06
C PHE A 40 -2.70 17.57 7.28
N HIS A 41 -2.70 18.90 7.37
CA HIS A 41 -1.72 19.75 6.68
C HIS A 41 -0.55 20.21 7.56
N ASP A 42 -0.73 20.22 8.89
CA ASP A 42 0.21 20.87 9.81
C ASP A 42 0.53 19.98 11.01
N GLY A 43 1.69 19.32 10.97
CA GLY A 43 2.25 18.54 12.07
C GLY A 43 3.47 19.19 12.72
N THR A 44 3.64 20.50 12.55
CA THR A 44 4.82 21.25 13.02
C THR A 44 4.92 21.39 14.55
N SER A 45 3.82 21.15 15.29
CA SER A 45 3.82 21.17 16.75
C SER A 45 2.83 20.17 17.35
N ILE A 46 3.12 19.71 18.59
CA ILE A 46 2.25 18.80 19.36
C ILE A 46 0.81 19.34 19.48
N PRO A 47 0.58 20.62 19.84
CA PRO A 47 -0.79 21.13 19.99
C PRO A 47 -1.55 21.22 18.66
N ALA A 48 -0.88 21.60 17.57
CA ALA A 48 -1.51 21.70 16.25
C ALA A 48 -1.94 20.31 15.74
N MET A 49 -1.06 19.31 15.89
CA MET A 49 -1.39 17.93 15.57
C MET A 49 -2.55 17.44 16.42
N LEU A 50 -2.48 17.51 17.75
CA LEU A 50 -3.55 17.02 18.62
C LEU A 50 -4.89 17.75 18.38
N SER A 51 -4.87 19.04 18.05
CA SER A 51 -6.07 19.80 17.68
C SER A 51 -6.72 19.26 16.40
N ALA A 52 -5.95 18.97 15.35
CA ALA A 52 -6.49 18.39 14.11
C ALA A 52 -7.06 16.98 14.33
N TYR A 53 -6.37 16.16 15.14
CA TYR A 53 -6.81 14.80 15.46
C TYR A 53 -8.06 14.77 16.35
N THR A 54 -8.19 15.69 17.30
CA THR A 54 -9.40 15.81 18.12
C THR A 54 -10.58 16.33 17.30
N ALA A 55 -10.37 17.35 16.45
CA ALA A 55 -11.40 17.89 15.57
C ALA A 55 -11.98 16.86 14.58
N HIS A 56 -11.17 15.89 14.16
CA HIS A 56 -11.56 14.86 13.21
C HIS A 56 -11.46 13.44 13.76
N ALA A 57 -11.62 13.27 15.08
CA ALA A 57 -11.38 12.00 15.77
C ALA A 57 -12.23 10.85 15.22
N PHE A 58 -13.51 11.10 14.96
CA PHE A 58 -14.40 10.10 14.38
C PHE A 58 -13.94 9.68 12.98
N GLN A 59 -13.62 10.66 12.12
CA GLN A 59 -13.19 10.41 10.76
C GLN A 59 -11.87 9.64 10.72
N PHE A 60 -10.88 10.04 11.52
CA PHE A 60 -9.60 9.33 11.61
C PHE A 60 -9.78 7.89 12.08
N LYS A 61 -10.62 7.67 13.10
CA LYS A 61 -10.96 6.32 13.57
C LYS A 61 -11.64 5.49 12.49
N ALA A 62 -12.62 6.06 11.79
CA ALA A 62 -13.33 5.40 10.71
C ALA A 62 -12.39 5.04 9.55
N THR A 63 -11.56 5.97 9.09
CA THR A 63 -10.60 5.72 8.00
C THR A 63 -9.55 4.68 8.38
N THR A 64 -9.07 4.69 9.62
CA THR A 64 -8.09 3.70 10.09
C THR A 64 -8.69 2.31 10.23
N ILE A 65 -9.94 2.19 10.69
CA ILE A 65 -10.69 0.93 10.69
C ILE A 65 -10.89 0.42 9.26
N LEU A 66 -11.26 1.30 8.33
CA LEU A 66 -11.41 0.94 6.92
C LEU A 66 -10.10 0.42 6.34
N LEU A 67 -8.96 1.07 6.60
CA LEU A 67 -7.64 0.57 6.22
C LEU A 67 -7.35 -0.83 6.79
N ALA A 68 -7.74 -1.10 8.05
CA ALA A 68 -7.59 -2.42 8.66
C ALA A 68 -8.36 -3.51 7.90
N PHE A 69 -9.59 -3.22 7.46
CA PHE A 69 -10.39 -4.15 6.68
C PHE A 69 -9.80 -4.43 5.29
N LEU A 70 -8.98 -3.52 4.74
CA LEU A 70 -8.32 -3.71 3.45
C LEU A 70 -7.15 -4.69 3.50
N LEU A 71 -6.59 -4.96 4.69
CA LEU A 71 -5.44 -5.86 4.84
C LEU A 71 -5.74 -7.28 4.32
N GLY A 72 -6.92 -7.82 4.65
CA GLY A 72 -7.35 -9.15 4.21
C GLY A 72 -7.40 -9.30 2.68
N PRO A 73 -8.16 -8.46 1.96
CA PRO A 73 -8.11 -8.38 0.50
C PRO A 73 -6.69 -8.30 -0.07
N MET A 74 -5.84 -7.45 0.49
CA MET A 74 -4.49 -7.24 -0.04
C MET A 74 -3.59 -8.46 0.15
N ILE A 75 -3.71 -9.19 1.26
CA ILE A 75 -3.02 -10.46 1.48
C ILE A 75 -3.42 -11.49 0.41
N VAL A 76 -4.70 -11.58 0.07
CA VAL A 76 -5.18 -12.52 -0.96
C VAL A 76 -4.61 -12.17 -2.34
N ILE A 77 -4.64 -10.89 -2.71
CA ILE A 77 -4.13 -10.40 -4.01
C ILE A 77 -2.62 -10.59 -4.09
N SER A 78 -1.91 -10.24 -3.02
CA SER A 78 -0.47 -10.46 -2.84
C SER A 78 -0.12 -11.94 -3.05
N GLY A 79 -0.81 -12.86 -2.36
CA GLY A 79 -0.58 -14.30 -2.51
C GLY A 79 -0.83 -14.82 -3.93
N MET A 80 -1.89 -14.34 -4.60
CA MET A 80 -2.17 -14.69 -5.99
C MET A 80 -1.06 -14.21 -6.95
N LEU A 81 -0.57 -13.00 -6.75
CA LEU A 81 0.50 -12.44 -7.57
C LEU A 81 1.84 -13.13 -7.27
N ALA A 82 2.15 -13.41 -6.00
CA ALA A 82 3.33 -14.16 -5.59
C ALA A 82 3.39 -15.53 -6.26
N GLY A 83 2.29 -16.26 -6.32
CA GLY A 83 2.22 -17.54 -7.04
C GLY A 83 2.52 -17.37 -8.54
N ARG A 84 1.96 -16.35 -9.19
CA ARG A 84 2.25 -16.06 -10.61
C ARG A 84 3.70 -15.65 -10.85
N LEU A 85 4.28 -14.84 -9.97
CA LEU A 85 5.68 -14.44 -10.01
C LEU A 85 6.59 -15.66 -9.86
N TRP A 86 6.30 -16.55 -8.91
CA TRP A 86 7.05 -17.78 -8.69
C TRP A 86 7.17 -18.63 -9.96
N HIS A 87 6.05 -18.88 -10.64
CA HIS A 87 6.05 -19.67 -11.88
C HIS A 87 6.71 -18.97 -13.06
N ALA A 88 6.71 -17.63 -13.09
CA ALA A 88 7.31 -16.83 -14.14
C ALA A 88 8.81 -16.54 -13.92
N ASP A 89 9.28 -16.71 -12.69
CA ASP A 89 10.64 -16.38 -12.30
C ASP A 89 11.63 -17.45 -12.74
N THR A 90 12.59 -17.01 -13.56
CA THR A 90 13.67 -17.84 -14.13
C THR A 90 15.02 -17.55 -13.48
N SER A 91 15.07 -16.77 -12.39
CA SER A 91 16.28 -16.58 -11.60
C SER A 91 16.67 -17.88 -10.88
N GLN A 92 17.95 -18.01 -10.54
CA GLN A 92 18.45 -19.18 -9.82
C GLN A 92 17.68 -19.33 -8.50
N TYR A 93 17.07 -20.49 -8.25
CA TYR A 93 16.26 -20.77 -7.07
C TYR A 93 15.09 -19.80 -6.82
N HIS A 94 14.56 -19.15 -7.86
CA HIS A 94 13.48 -18.15 -7.74
C HIS A 94 13.81 -16.99 -6.78
N GLN A 95 15.07 -16.55 -6.75
CA GLN A 95 15.57 -15.47 -5.89
C GLN A 95 14.72 -14.19 -5.97
N LEU A 96 14.30 -13.79 -7.17
CA LEU A 96 13.51 -12.56 -7.35
C LEU A 96 12.11 -12.69 -6.75
N SER A 97 11.50 -13.87 -6.85
CA SER A 97 10.22 -14.18 -6.19
C SER A 97 10.35 -14.16 -4.68
N TRP A 98 11.46 -14.67 -4.12
CA TRP A 98 11.73 -14.57 -2.68
C TRP A 98 11.91 -13.13 -2.21
N ILE A 99 12.67 -12.32 -2.96
CA ILE A 99 12.82 -10.89 -2.67
C ILE A 99 11.44 -10.21 -2.67
N ALA A 100 10.62 -10.50 -3.69
CA ALA A 100 9.29 -9.93 -3.80
C ALA A 100 8.42 -10.34 -2.60
N LEU A 101 8.36 -11.64 -2.28
CA LEU A 101 7.54 -12.15 -1.19
C LEU A 101 7.94 -11.57 0.17
N ILE A 102 9.24 -11.55 0.50
CA ILE A 102 9.73 -11.02 1.78
C ILE A 102 9.44 -9.52 1.89
N SER A 103 9.67 -8.77 0.80
CA SER A 103 9.37 -7.34 0.73
C SER A 103 7.89 -7.05 0.94
N ASP A 104 7.00 -7.84 0.33
CA ASP A 104 5.55 -7.67 0.47
C ASP A 104 5.06 -8.04 1.88
N ILE A 105 5.62 -9.09 2.50
CA ILE A 105 5.35 -9.44 3.91
C ILE A 105 5.79 -8.31 4.84
N ALA A 106 7.00 -7.76 4.64
CA ALA A 106 7.51 -6.66 5.44
C ALA A 106 6.64 -5.40 5.30
N PHE A 107 6.21 -5.08 4.07
CA PHE A 107 5.28 -3.98 3.80
C PHE A 107 3.93 -4.17 4.50
N LEU A 108 3.29 -5.33 4.34
CA LEU A 108 1.99 -5.63 4.97
C LEU A 108 2.09 -5.64 6.50
N GLY A 109 3.18 -6.17 7.05
CA GLY A 109 3.46 -6.15 8.49
C GLY A 109 3.63 -4.74 9.03
N ALA A 110 4.43 -3.91 8.35
CA ALA A 110 4.61 -2.50 8.72
C ALA A 110 3.31 -1.71 8.58
N TRP A 111 2.50 -1.99 7.57
CA TRP A 111 1.19 -1.35 7.43
C TRP A 111 0.25 -1.75 8.57
N GLY A 112 0.17 -3.04 8.92
CA GLY A 112 -0.58 -3.49 10.09
C GLY A 112 -0.13 -2.82 11.39
N ALA A 113 1.18 -2.66 11.58
CA ALA A 113 1.73 -1.94 12.72
C ALA A 113 1.33 -0.44 12.72
N ALA A 114 1.39 0.23 11.57
CA ALA A 114 0.94 1.62 11.43
C ALA A 114 -0.55 1.75 11.81
N ILE A 115 -1.43 0.92 11.24
CA ILE A 115 -2.86 0.91 11.58
C ILE A 115 -3.06 0.72 13.09
N GLY A 116 -2.33 -0.21 13.71
CA GLY A 116 -2.37 -0.45 15.15
C GLY A 116 -1.99 0.78 15.97
N LEU A 117 -0.91 1.48 15.60
CA LEU A 117 -0.46 2.71 16.25
C LEU A 117 -1.51 3.84 16.10
N GLY A 118 -2.08 4.01 14.91
CA GLY A 118 -3.14 4.99 14.67
C GLY A 118 -4.40 4.73 15.49
N LEU A 119 -4.87 3.47 15.54
CA LEU A 119 -6.04 3.10 16.35
C LEU A 119 -5.76 3.24 17.85
N ALA A 120 -4.56 2.86 18.30
CA ALA A 120 -4.15 3.00 19.69
C ALA A 120 -4.12 4.48 20.11
N ALA A 121 -3.61 5.37 19.26
CA ALA A 121 -3.60 6.81 19.52
C ALA A 121 -5.02 7.35 19.78
N MET A 122 -5.99 6.93 18.96
CA MET A 122 -7.39 7.33 19.14
C MET A 122 -8.04 6.70 20.37
N GLY A 123 -7.66 5.47 20.72
CA GLY A 123 -8.20 4.77 21.89
C GLY A 123 -7.80 5.38 23.21
N VAL A 124 -6.64 6.06 23.27
CA VAL A 124 -6.09 6.65 24.50
C VAL A 124 -6.22 8.18 24.55
N LEU A 125 -6.76 8.80 23.49
CA LEU A 125 -6.76 10.26 23.30
C LEU A 125 -7.40 11.03 24.46
N GLU A 126 -8.45 10.49 25.07
CA GLU A 126 -9.23 11.14 26.14
C GLU A 126 -8.71 10.83 27.56
N TYR A 127 -7.91 9.77 27.74
CA TYR A 127 -7.60 9.20 29.06
C TYR A 127 -6.10 9.20 29.40
N ALA A 128 -5.23 9.40 28.41
CA ALA A 128 -3.78 9.41 28.59
C ALA A 128 -3.19 10.83 28.55
N PRO A 129 -2.01 11.06 29.16
CA PRO A 129 -1.28 12.30 28.99
C PRO A 129 -1.04 12.58 27.50
N GLN A 130 -1.15 13.84 27.07
CA GLN A 130 -1.05 14.26 25.65
C GLN A 130 0.20 13.78 24.91
N THR A 131 1.28 13.50 25.63
CA THR A 131 2.52 12.93 25.07
C THR A 131 2.32 11.52 24.50
N VAL A 132 1.43 10.71 25.08
CA VAL A 132 1.16 9.33 24.65
C VAL A 132 0.48 9.27 23.27
N PRO A 133 -0.70 9.89 23.03
CA PRO A 133 -1.33 9.88 21.71
C PRO A 133 -0.44 10.58 20.67
N TYR A 134 0.29 11.62 21.06
CA TYR A 134 1.28 12.25 20.17
C TYR A 134 2.35 11.27 19.71
N THR A 135 3.00 10.54 20.64
CA THR A 135 4.03 9.54 20.28
C THR A 135 3.46 8.43 19.39
N LEU A 136 2.23 7.98 19.64
CA LEU A 136 1.58 6.96 18.81
C LEU A 136 1.27 7.47 17.40
N VAL A 137 0.79 8.70 17.25
CA VAL A 137 0.57 9.34 15.94
C VAL A 137 1.88 9.58 15.20
N ALA A 138 2.91 10.08 15.89
CA ALA A 138 4.24 10.27 15.31
C ALA A 138 4.84 8.92 14.87
N GLY A 139 4.63 7.87 15.65
CA GLY A 139 4.99 6.49 15.29
C GLY A 139 4.24 5.99 14.06
N PHE A 140 2.92 6.21 13.98
CA PHE A 140 2.11 5.91 12.80
C PHE A 140 2.69 6.58 11.54
N GLY A 141 2.96 7.89 11.59
CA GLY A 141 3.54 8.62 10.46
C GLY A 141 4.95 8.14 10.09
N SER A 142 5.78 7.82 11.08
CA SER A 142 7.14 7.30 10.86
C SER A 142 7.16 5.91 10.23
N VAL A 143 6.22 5.03 10.62
CA VAL A 143 6.07 3.73 9.97
C VAL A 143 5.52 3.90 8.56
N ALA A 144 4.54 4.79 8.38
CA ALA A 144 3.97 5.08 7.06
C ALA A 144 5.02 5.59 6.06
N SER A 145 6.00 6.39 6.51
CA SER A 145 7.05 6.92 5.63
C SER A 145 8.04 5.86 5.14
N VAL A 146 8.21 4.74 5.86
CA VAL A 146 9.09 3.64 5.40
C VAL A 146 8.38 2.61 4.51
N LEU A 147 7.05 2.62 4.45
CA LEU A 147 6.26 1.65 3.68
C LEU A 147 6.68 1.60 2.20
N GLY A 148 6.90 2.76 1.58
CA GLY A 148 7.35 2.82 0.19
C GLY A 148 8.71 2.14 -0.04
N VAL A 149 9.61 2.25 0.94
CA VAL A 149 10.94 1.61 0.91
C VAL A 149 10.83 0.11 1.03
N LEU A 150 9.98 -0.34 1.96
CA LEU A 150 9.73 -1.76 2.20
C LEU A 150 9.08 -2.45 1.00
N TRP A 151 8.29 -1.71 0.21
CA TRP A 151 7.60 -2.23 -0.97
C TRP A 151 8.41 -2.12 -2.27
N ALA A 152 9.43 -1.26 -2.32
CA ALA A 152 10.22 -1.05 -3.54
C ALA A 152 10.91 -2.32 -4.07
N PRO A 153 11.51 -3.21 -3.24
CA PRO A 153 12.09 -4.46 -3.74
C PRO A 153 11.06 -5.38 -4.40
N PHE A 154 9.83 -5.44 -3.87
CA PHE A 154 8.73 -6.13 -4.51
C PHE A 154 8.42 -5.56 -5.90
N GLY A 155 8.25 -4.24 -6.02
CA GLY A 155 7.96 -3.61 -7.30
C GLY A 155 9.06 -3.85 -8.34
N LEU A 156 10.33 -3.75 -7.94
CA LEU A 156 11.48 -4.00 -8.82
C LEU A 156 11.57 -5.47 -9.27
N SER A 157 11.42 -6.42 -8.35
CA SER A 157 11.41 -7.85 -8.68
C SER A 157 10.23 -8.21 -9.57
N CYS A 158 9.04 -7.70 -9.26
CA CYS A 158 7.82 -7.90 -10.06
C CYS A 158 8.02 -7.37 -11.49
N PHE A 159 8.55 -6.15 -11.63
CA PHE A 159 8.87 -5.55 -12.93
C PHE A 159 9.88 -6.40 -13.70
N TYR A 160 10.99 -6.80 -13.09
CA TYR A 160 12.04 -7.56 -13.76
C TYR A 160 11.55 -8.94 -14.22
N ILE A 161 10.87 -9.68 -13.34
CA ILE A 161 10.26 -10.98 -13.69
C ILE A 161 9.28 -10.78 -14.84
N SER A 162 8.41 -9.77 -14.76
CA SER A 162 7.38 -9.52 -15.74
C SER A 162 7.92 -9.13 -17.12
N VAL A 163 8.92 -8.25 -17.19
CA VAL A 163 9.56 -7.85 -18.46
C VAL A 163 10.20 -9.06 -19.14
N LYS A 164 10.84 -9.94 -18.36
CA LYS A 164 11.51 -11.13 -18.90
C LYS A 164 10.54 -12.22 -19.35
N SER A 165 9.44 -12.41 -18.62
CA SER A 165 8.47 -13.49 -18.85
C SER A 165 7.28 -13.09 -19.72
N GLY A 166 7.03 -11.78 -19.89
CA GLY A 166 5.80 -11.28 -20.47
C GLY A 166 4.57 -11.45 -19.56
N LEU A 167 4.77 -11.62 -18.24
CA LEU A 167 3.68 -11.89 -17.29
C LEU A 167 2.64 -10.77 -17.24
N LEU A 168 3.08 -9.52 -17.08
CA LEU A 168 2.20 -8.35 -17.06
C LEU A 168 2.23 -7.62 -18.41
N PRO A 169 1.11 -7.01 -18.83
CA PRO A 169 1.09 -6.16 -20.00
C PRO A 169 2.02 -4.94 -19.81
N GLY A 170 2.57 -4.40 -20.90
CA GLY A 170 3.56 -3.32 -20.86
C GLY A 170 3.11 -2.08 -20.08
N TRP A 171 1.83 -1.71 -20.16
CA TRP A 171 1.27 -0.59 -19.40
C TRP A 171 1.34 -0.81 -17.89
N LEU A 172 1.17 -2.05 -17.43
CA LEU A 172 1.23 -2.40 -16.01
C LEU A 172 2.68 -2.45 -15.52
N ASN A 173 3.62 -2.86 -16.37
CA ASN A 173 5.06 -2.75 -16.09
C ASN A 173 5.50 -1.29 -15.90
N ILE A 174 5.06 -0.40 -16.78
CA ILE A 174 5.32 1.05 -16.64
C ILE A 174 4.73 1.55 -15.31
N LEU A 175 3.50 1.16 -14.99
CA LEU A 175 2.86 1.54 -13.75
C LEU A 175 3.61 1.00 -12.52
N THR A 176 4.15 -0.22 -12.56
CA THR A 176 5.00 -0.78 -11.50
C THR A 176 6.22 0.11 -11.26
N LEU A 177 6.91 0.50 -12.32
CA LEU A 177 8.10 1.35 -12.21
C LEU A 177 7.74 2.74 -11.68
N VAL A 178 6.67 3.34 -12.18
CA VAL A 178 6.16 4.63 -11.70
C VAL A 178 5.80 4.55 -10.21
N ALA A 179 5.13 3.49 -9.77
CA ALA A 179 4.80 3.28 -8.36
C ALA A 179 6.07 3.14 -7.50
N VAL A 180 7.09 2.42 -7.96
CA VAL A 180 8.39 2.33 -7.26
C VAL A 180 9.03 3.72 -7.14
N LEU A 181 9.09 4.50 -8.23
CA LEU A 181 9.67 5.84 -8.23
C LEU A 181 8.91 6.80 -7.28
N MET A 182 7.58 6.76 -7.31
CA MET A 182 6.73 7.53 -6.41
C MET A 182 6.98 7.18 -4.93
N ASN A 183 7.25 5.90 -4.63
CA ASN A 183 7.62 5.46 -3.29
C ASN A 183 9.02 5.91 -2.87
N CYS A 184 9.98 6.03 -3.79
CA CYS A 184 11.28 6.59 -3.47
C CYS A 184 11.19 8.04 -2.99
N CYS A 185 10.18 8.81 -3.41
CA CYS A 185 9.92 10.15 -2.87
C CYS A 185 9.60 10.14 -1.36
N ALA A 186 9.04 9.03 -0.82
CA ALA A 186 8.84 8.87 0.62
C ALA A 186 10.17 8.83 1.37
N VAL A 187 11.18 8.15 0.79
CA VAL A 187 12.54 8.03 1.35
C VAL A 187 13.16 9.41 1.50
N PHE A 188 13.17 10.18 0.42
CA PHE A 188 13.72 11.53 0.42
C PHE A 188 12.99 12.42 1.42
N GLY A 189 11.70 12.17 1.61
CA GLY A 189 10.93 12.92 2.58
C GLY A 189 11.36 12.72 4.02
N MET A 190 11.69 11.51 4.43
CA MET A 190 12.17 11.22 5.79
C MET A 190 13.41 12.04 6.18
N PHE A 191 14.18 12.52 5.21
CA PHE A 191 15.37 13.36 5.44
C PHE A 191 15.10 14.87 5.34
N THR A 192 13.86 15.28 5.10
CA THR A 192 13.49 16.69 4.96
C THR A 192 12.64 17.15 6.14
N MET A 193 13.14 18.12 6.91
CA MET A 193 12.45 18.71 8.06
C MET A 193 11.41 19.77 7.66
N THR A 194 11.48 20.27 6.42
CA THR A 194 10.54 21.24 5.83
C THR A 194 10.45 21.05 4.31
N GLY A 195 9.41 21.62 3.67
CA GLY A 195 9.27 21.65 2.21
C GLY A 195 8.29 20.60 1.64
N PRO A 196 8.06 20.59 0.32
CA PRO A 196 7.02 19.77 -0.31
C PRO A 196 7.28 18.26 -0.21
N LEU A 197 8.52 17.87 0.06
CA LEU A 197 8.95 16.49 0.29
C LEU A 197 8.89 16.08 1.76
N ASN A 198 8.52 16.92 2.72
CA ASN A 198 8.46 16.47 4.11
C ASN A 198 7.23 15.54 4.35
N PRO A 199 7.36 14.42 5.08
CA PRO A 199 6.28 13.44 5.26
C PRO A 199 5.19 13.88 6.24
N ILE A 200 5.45 14.94 7.03
CA ILE A 200 4.54 15.51 8.03
C ILE A 200 3.73 16.68 7.46
N ASN A 201 4.28 17.47 6.51
CA ASN A 201 3.63 18.67 5.95
C ASN A 201 3.74 18.82 4.42
N GLY A 202 4.42 17.91 3.73
CA GLY A 202 4.71 17.97 2.29
C GLY A 202 3.74 17.13 1.45
N GLN A 203 3.01 17.80 0.56
CA GLN A 203 2.03 17.18 -0.36
C GLN A 203 2.65 16.11 -1.29
N ILE A 204 3.95 16.21 -1.61
CA ILE A 204 4.63 15.31 -2.55
C ILE A 204 5.06 14.02 -1.84
N ALA A 205 5.64 14.11 -0.64
CA ALA A 205 6.05 12.91 0.11
C ALA A 205 4.90 12.23 0.86
N ALA A 206 3.81 12.92 1.15
CA ALA A 206 2.58 12.28 1.61
C ALA A 206 1.67 11.86 0.46
N GLY A 207 1.68 12.54 -0.69
CA GLY A 207 0.77 12.25 -1.80
C GLY A 207 1.23 11.12 -2.72
N PHE A 208 2.47 11.19 -3.25
CA PHE A 208 2.94 10.24 -4.25
C PHE A 208 3.12 8.80 -3.70
N PRO A 209 3.70 8.59 -2.51
CA PRO A 209 3.84 7.25 -1.93
C PRO A 209 2.51 6.60 -1.57
N PHE A 210 1.46 7.39 -1.37
CA PHE A 210 0.11 6.87 -1.14
C PHE A 210 -0.67 6.66 -2.43
N TYR A 211 -0.48 7.51 -3.46
CA TYR A 211 -1.19 7.36 -4.73
C TYR A 211 -0.62 6.23 -5.61
N GLY A 212 0.70 6.03 -5.61
CA GLY A 212 1.39 5.09 -6.49
C GLY A 212 1.01 3.63 -6.25
N PRO A 213 1.30 3.06 -5.05
CA PRO A 213 0.90 1.72 -4.65
C PRO A 213 -0.60 1.47 -4.82
N VAL A 214 -1.44 2.41 -4.38
CA VAL A 214 -2.90 2.27 -4.46
C VAL A 214 -3.35 2.14 -5.90
N THR A 215 -2.89 3.04 -6.78
CA THR A 215 -3.21 2.98 -8.21
C THR A 215 -2.70 1.70 -8.83
N TRP A 216 -1.49 1.28 -8.47
CA TRP A 216 -0.91 0.04 -8.94
C TRP A 216 -1.72 -1.18 -8.53
N PHE A 217 -2.07 -1.31 -7.25
CA PHE A 217 -2.88 -2.40 -6.72
C PHE A 217 -4.25 -2.48 -7.40
N ASN A 218 -4.91 -1.34 -7.62
CA ASN A 218 -6.19 -1.27 -8.33
C ASN A 218 -6.08 -1.79 -9.77
N MET A 219 -4.98 -1.45 -10.44
CA MET A 219 -4.73 -1.86 -11.82
C MET A 219 -4.29 -3.32 -11.95
N VAL A 220 -3.49 -3.83 -11.01
CA VAL A 220 -3.20 -5.26 -10.90
C VAL A 220 -4.48 -6.05 -10.67
N MET A 221 -5.37 -5.54 -9.83
CA MET A 221 -6.68 -6.14 -9.60
C MET A 221 -7.53 -6.18 -10.87
N ALA A 222 -7.63 -5.06 -11.58
CA ALA A 222 -8.34 -5.00 -12.87
C ALA A 222 -7.74 -5.97 -13.90
N TRP A 223 -6.41 -6.09 -13.94
CA TRP A 223 -5.72 -7.04 -14.80
C TRP A 223 -6.01 -8.50 -14.40
N LEU A 224 -5.86 -8.87 -13.12
CA LEU A 224 -6.16 -10.21 -12.63
C LEU A 224 -7.61 -10.60 -12.94
N LEU A 225 -8.55 -9.68 -12.75
CA LEU A 225 -9.93 -9.81 -13.17
C LEU A 225 -10.02 -10.12 -14.67
N SER A 226 -9.44 -9.29 -15.54
CA SER A 226 -9.49 -9.50 -17.00
C SER A 226 -8.98 -10.89 -17.43
N GLN A 227 -7.91 -11.38 -16.80
CA GLN A 227 -7.33 -12.70 -17.08
C GLN A 227 -8.28 -13.85 -16.70
N MET A 228 -9.13 -13.65 -15.69
CA MET A 228 -10.16 -14.64 -15.31
C MET A 228 -11.35 -14.68 -16.29
N PHE A 229 -11.56 -13.65 -17.12
CA PHE A 229 -12.65 -13.60 -18.10
C PHE A 229 -12.23 -14.06 -19.50
N SER A 230 -10.96 -13.88 -19.86
CA SER A 230 -10.46 -14.29 -21.18
C SER A 230 -10.24 -15.80 -21.33
N ARG A 231 -10.31 -16.58 -20.23
CA ARG A 231 -10.33 -18.04 -20.27
C ARG A 231 -11.76 -18.53 -20.58
N LYS A 232 -12.20 -18.36 -21.84
CA LYS A 232 -13.31 -19.09 -22.45
C LYS A 232 -12.76 -20.10 -23.45
#